data_AF-A0AAF0JLE5-F1
#
_entry.id   AF-A0AAF0JLE5-F1
#
_cell.length_a   1.000
_cell.length_b   1.000
_cell.length_c   1.000
_cell.angle_alpha   90.00
_cell.angle_beta   90.00
_cell.angle_gamma   90.00
#
_symmetry.space_group_name_H-M   'P 1'
#
loop_
_entity.id
_entity.type
_entity.pdbx_description
1 polymer ?
#
loop_
_entity_poly.entity_id
_entity_poly.type
_entity_poly.pdbx_seq_one_letter_code
_entity_poly.pdbx_strand_id
1 'polypeptide(L)'
;MTVSEEVRKMSPAQKEFIEQAKRRMKNIKGMETDIKTRMRLCTSERCKEIESWFDTVDSLKSQAAVEIEMVEMAAENEWARMRQRVDEALGMTEREFEKGYYILEKPE
;
A
#
# COMPACT_ATOMS: atom_id res chain seq x y z
N MET A 1 -4.12 -36.63 8.68
CA MET A 1 -3.99 -35.37 9.42
C MET A 1 -4.98 -34.39 8.82
N THR A 2 -6.16 -34.30 9.41
CA THR A 2 -7.18 -33.31 9.03
C THR A 2 -6.75 -31.99 9.65
N VAL A 3 -6.20 -31.08 8.83
CA VAL A 3 -6.08 -29.68 9.22
C VAL A 3 -7.51 -29.16 9.30
N SER A 4 -8.05 -29.13 10.52
CA SER A 4 -9.33 -28.47 10.76
C SER A 4 -9.15 -27.00 10.34
N GLU A 5 -9.79 -26.61 9.24
CA GLU A 5 -10.15 -25.22 8.99
C GLU A 5 -11.12 -24.82 10.10
N GLU A 6 -10.57 -24.49 11.27
CA GLU A 6 -11.25 -23.58 12.18
C GLU A 6 -11.50 -22.32 11.36
N VAL A 7 -12.77 -22.09 11.02
CA VAL A 7 -13.22 -20.83 10.44
C VAL A 7 -12.77 -19.73 11.40
N ARG A 8 -11.61 -19.12 11.10
CA ARG A 8 -11.04 -18.05 11.91
C ARG A 8 -12.08 -16.95 11.99
N LYS A 9 -12.74 -16.84 13.14
CA LYS A 9 -13.75 -15.80 13.37
C LYS A 9 -13.01 -14.50 13.60
N MET A 10 -12.77 -13.79 12.51
CA MET A 10 -12.25 -12.44 12.53
C MET A 10 -13.23 -11.53 13.30
N SER A 11 -12.73 -10.80 14.28
CA SER A 11 -13.55 -9.88 15.09
C SER A 11 -14.14 -8.77 14.20
N PRO A 12 -15.29 -8.17 14.58
CA PRO A 12 -15.84 -7.03 13.84
C PRO A 12 -14.84 -5.87 13.68
N ALA A 13 -14.05 -5.58 14.72
CA ALA A 13 -13.04 -4.52 14.70
C ALA A 13 -11.88 -4.85 13.75
N GLN A 14 -11.42 -6.10 13.71
CA GLN A 14 -10.39 -6.55 12.78
C GLN A 14 -10.87 -6.48 11.32
N LYS A 15 -12.12 -6.90 11.06
CA LYS A 15 -12.75 -6.77 9.73
C LYS A 15 -12.81 -5.31 9.28
N GLU A 16 -13.30 -4.43 10.14
CA GLU A 16 -13.38 -3.00 9.82
C GLU A 16 -12.01 -2.40 9.53
N PHE A 17 -11.00 -2.76 10.33
CA PHE A 17 -9.62 -2.32 10.11
C PHE A 17 -9.07 -2.79 8.75
N ILE A 18 -9.26 -4.07 8.38
CA ILE A 18 -8.81 -4.61 7.10
C ILE A 18 -9.53 -3.92 5.93
N GLU A 19 -10.84 -3.67 6.04
CA GLU A 19 -11.57 -2.92 5.02
C GLU A 19 -11.04 -1.50 4.84
N GLN A 20 -10.72 -0.80 5.94
CA GLN A 20 -10.07 0.52 5.87
C GLN A 20 -8.69 0.44 5.20
N ALA A 21 -7.87 -0.55 5.55
CA ALA A 21 -6.56 -0.76 4.97
C ALA A 21 -6.64 -1.09 3.45
N LYS A 22 -7.58 -1.95 3.04
CA LYS A 22 -7.86 -2.26 1.63
C LYS A 22 -8.33 -1.03 0.85
N ARG A 23 -9.13 -0.14 1.45
CA ARG A 23 -9.49 1.16 0.85
C ARG A 23 -8.28 2.06 0.66
N ARG A 24 -7.36 2.15 1.63
CA ARG A 24 -6.11 2.90 1.47
C ARG A 24 -5.25 2.35 0.34
N MET A 25 -5.13 1.02 0.22
CA MET A 25 -4.45 0.39 -0.93
C MET A 25 -5.12 0.73 -2.27
N LYS A 26 -6.45 0.84 -2.31
CA LYS A 26 -7.16 1.30 -3.52
C LYS A 26 -6.82 2.76 -3.85
N ASN A 27 -6.73 3.64 -2.86
CA ASN A 27 -6.32 5.03 -3.06
C ASN A 27 -4.89 5.13 -3.59
N ILE A 28 -3.96 4.34 -3.03
CA ILE A 28 -2.58 4.21 -3.51
C ILE A 28 -2.54 3.81 -5.00
N LYS A 29 -3.31 2.81 -5.42
CA LYS A 29 -3.43 2.44 -6.85
C LYS A 29 -3.99 3.59 -7.71
N GLY A 30 -4.87 4.41 -7.14
CA GLY A 30 -5.37 5.63 -7.79
C GLY A 30 -4.26 6.66 -8.02
N MET A 31 -3.43 6.92 -7.02
CA MET A 31 -2.28 7.82 -7.13
C MET A 31 -1.28 7.35 -8.19
N GLU A 32 -0.98 6.04 -8.21
CA GLU A 32 -0.14 5.44 -9.26
C GLU A 32 -0.72 5.65 -10.66
N THR A 33 -2.03 5.44 -10.83
CA THR A 33 -2.69 5.61 -12.12
C THR A 33 -2.65 7.07 -12.58
N ASP A 34 -2.83 8.01 -11.65
CA ASP A 34 -2.73 9.45 -11.92
C ASP A 34 -1.30 9.84 -12.35
N ILE A 35 -0.28 9.40 -11.61
CA ILE A 35 1.13 9.64 -11.97
C ILE A 35 1.44 9.07 -13.36
N LYS A 36 1.09 7.81 -13.62
CA LYS A 36 1.31 7.16 -14.93
C LYS A 36 0.58 7.88 -16.07
N THR A 37 -0.59 8.47 -15.79
CA THR A 37 -1.31 9.30 -16.75
C THR A 37 -0.54 10.59 -17.06
N ARG A 38 -0.07 11.29 -16.03
CA ARG A 38 0.66 12.57 -16.17
C ARG A 38 2.05 12.41 -16.78
N MET A 39 2.72 11.29 -16.53
CA MET A 39 4.01 10.95 -17.15
C MET A 39 3.99 11.03 -18.67
N ARG A 40 2.84 10.79 -19.32
CA ARG A 40 2.70 10.87 -20.79
C ARG A 40 2.99 12.26 -21.36
N LEU A 41 2.96 13.29 -20.53
CA LEU A 41 3.21 14.68 -20.90
C LEU A 41 4.60 15.17 -20.46
N CYS A 42 5.40 14.32 -19.81
CA CYS A 42 6.71 14.68 -19.27
C CYS A 42 7.83 14.48 -20.28
N THR A 43 8.96 15.16 -20.04
CA THR A 43 10.20 14.92 -20.78
C THR A 43 10.74 13.51 -20.54
N SER A 44 11.56 13.01 -21.47
CA SER A 44 12.15 11.67 -21.36
C SER A 44 13.03 11.49 -20.13
N GLU A 45 13.72 12.54 -19.69
CA GLU A 45 14.53 12.53 -18.47
C GLU A 45 13.66 12.36 -17.21
N ARG A 46 12.58 13.13 -17.13
CA ARG A 46 11.63 13.05 -16.01
C ARG A 46 10.90 11.70 -15.98
N CYS A 47 10.54 11.16 -17.14
CA CYS A 47 9.98 9.81 -17.21
C CYS A 47 10.92 8.77 -16.61
N LYS A 48 12.23 8.84 -16.89
CA LYS A 48 13.22 7.91 -16.29
C LYS A 48 13.34 8.07 -14.78
N GLU A 49 13.31 9.31 -14.27
CA GLU A 49 13.33 9.56 -12.82
C GLU A 49 12.10 8.94 -12.14
N ILE A 50 10.92 9.09 -12.75
CA ILE A 50 9.67 8.51 -12.22
C ILE A 50 9.65 6.99 -12.36
N GLU A 51 10.14 6.42 -13.47
CA GLU A 51 10.27 4.97 -13.63
C GLU A 51 11.16 4.36 -12.55
N SER A 52 12.31 4.97 -12.28
CA SER A 52 13.20 4.53 -11.19
C SER A 52 12.56 4.67 -9.81
N TRP A 53 11.74 5.70 -9.61
CA TRP A 53 10.99 5.89 -8.38
C TRP A 53 9.89 4.82 -8.19
N PHE A 54 9.25 4.36 -9.27
CA PHE A 54 8.24 3.31 -9.20
C PHE A 54 8.76 1.99 -8.63
N ASP A 55 10.03 1.63 -8.90
CA ASP A 55 10.65 0.43 -8.32
C ASP A 55 10.64 0.47 -6.78
N THR A 56 10.87 1.65 -6.19
CA THR A 56 10.84 1.84 -4.73
C THR A 56 9.41 1.69 -4.20
N VAL A 57 8.45 2.32 -4.88
CA VAL A 57 7.04 2.32 -4.47
C VAL A 57 6.41 0.94 -4.59
N ASP A 58 6.77 0.16 -5.61
CA ASP A 58 6.25 -1.20 -5.78
C ASP A 58 6.73 -2.14 -4.68
N SER A 59 7.95 -1.94 -4.16
CA SER A 59 8.42 -2.63 -2.96
C SER A 59 7.58 -2.28 -1.73
N LEU A 60 7.32 -0.99 -1.50
CA LEU A 60 6.52 -0.52 -0.35
C LEU A 60 5.07 -1.00 -0.42
N LYS A 61 4.44 -0.94 -1.61
CA LYS A 61 3.10 -1.47 -1.84
C LYS A 61 3.02 -2.96 -1.55
N SER A 62 4.03 -3.72 -1.98
CA SER A 62 4.11 -5.16 -1.72
C SER A 62 4.22 -5.44 -0.23
N GLN A 63 5.06 -4.69 0.49
CA GLN A 63 5.15 -4.78 1.96
C GLN A 63 3.81 -4.49 2.62
N ALA A 64 3.14 -3.38 2.26
CA ALA A 64 1.85 -3.02 2.82
C ALA A 64 0.77 -4.08 2.56
N ALA A 65 0.75 -4.68 1.37
CA ALA A 65 -0.16 -5.77 1.05
C ALA A 65 0.07 -7.00 1.92
N VAL A 66 1.34 -7.41 2.11
CA VAL A 66 1.71 -8.53 2.98
C VAL A 66 1.30 -8.26 4.42
N GLU A 67 1.56 -7.06 4.96
CA GLU A 67 1.17 -6.72 6.33
C GLU A 67 -0.35 -6.80 6.54
N ILE A 68 -1.14 -6.36 5.55
CA ILE A 68 -2.61 -6.48 5.59
C ILE A 68 -3.03 -7.95 5.58
N GLU A 69 -2.45 -8.77 4.72
CA GLU A 69 -2.74 -10.21 4.65
C GLU A 69 -2.36 -10.92 5.95
N MET A 70 -1.23 -10.56 6.55
CA MET A 70 -0.82 -11.06 7.86
C MET A 70 -1.85 -10.73 8.95
N VAL A 71 -2.42 -9.52 8.93
CA VAL A 71 -3.51 -9.14 9.86
C VAL A 71 -4.81 -9.89 9.55
N GLU A 72 -5.13 -10.11 8.27
CA GLU A 72 -6.30 -10.89 7.84
C GLU A 72 -6.23 -12.35 8.31
N MET A 73 -5.02 -12.90 8.38
CA MET A 73 -4.76 -14.25 8.83
C MET A 73 -4.50 -14.34 10.35
N ALA A 74 -4.26 -13.23 11.06
CA ALA A 74 -3.92 -13.25 12.48
C ALA A 74 -5.10 -13.65 13.39
N ALA A 75 -4.78 -14.27 14.51
CA ALA A 75 -5.75 -14.53 15.57
C ALA A 75 -6.23 -13.23 16.25
N GLU A 76 -7.40 -13.28 16.90
CA GLU A 76 -8.05 -12.10 17.50
C GLU A 76 -7.17 -11.43 18.59
N ASN A 77 -6.35 -12.20 19.30
CA ASN A 77 -5.43 -11.70 20.34
C ASN A 77 -4.12 -11.13 19.77
N GLU A 78 -3.80 -11.39 18.50
CA GLU A 78 -2.51 -11.07 17.89
C GLU A 78 -2.60 -9.84 16.97
N TRP A 79 -3.71 -9.68 16.25
CA TRP A 79 -3.84 -8.65 15.21
C TRP A 79 -3.68 -7.22 15.74
N ALA A 80 -4.07 -6.95 16.99
CA ALA A 80 -3.96 -5.62 17.60
C ALA A 80 -2.51 -5.11 17.63
N ARG A 81 -1.53 -6.00 17.82
CA ARG A 81 -0.10 -5.66 17.81
C ARG A 81 0.43 -5.43 16.40
N MET A 82 -0.23 -6.02 15.42
CA MET A 82 0.16 -5.96 14.00
C MET A 82 -0.43 -4.75 13.30
N ARG A 83 -1.49 -4.15 13.85
CA ARG A 83 -2.13 -2.93 13.36
C ARG A 83 -1.13 -1.82 13.03
N GLN A 84 -0.20 -1.57 13.95
CA GLN A 84 0.79 -0.50 13.79
C GLN A 84 1.67 -0.71 12.55
N ARG A 85 2.04 -1.97 12.24
CA ARG A 85 2.87 -2.30 11.07
C ARG A 85 2.14 -2.00 9.77
N VAL A 86 0.85 -2.33 9.69
CA VAL A 86 0.01 -2.00 8.53
C VAL A 86 -0.13 -0.49 8.37
N ASP A 87 -0.44 0.23 9.45
CA ASP A 87 -0.59 1.69 9.41
C ASP A 87 0.70 2.39 8.99
N GLU A 88 1.85 1.90 9.47
CA GLU A 88 3.18 2.40 9.12
C GLU A 88 3.52 2.12 7.66
N ALA A 89 3.35 0.88 7.19
CA ALA A 89 3.64 0.50 5.79
C ALA A 89 2.77 1.29 4.79
N LEU A 90 1.47 1.43 5.08
CA LEU A 90 0.57 2.26 4.27
C LEU A 90 0.99 3.73 4.30
N GLY A 91 1.31 4.26 5.48
CA GLY A 91 1.71 5.66 5.65
C GLY A 91 3.05 5.98 4.96
N MET A 92 4.02 5.07 4.98
CA MET A 92 5.25 5.21 4.21
C MET A 92 4.97 5.21 2.72
N THR A 93 4.12 4.28 2.25
CA THR A 93 3.76 4.20 0.83
C THR A 93 3.09 5.49 0.36
N GLU A 94 2.09 5.98 1.10
CA GLU A 94 1.37 7.23 0.78
C GLU A 94 2.31 8.45 0.73
N ARG A 95 3.24 8.56 1.70
CA ARG A 95 4.25 9.64 1.68
C ARG A 95 5.21 9.52 0.51
N GLU A 96 5.55 8.31 0.08
CA GLU A 96 6.43 8.13 -1.07
C GLU A 96 5.77 8.66 -2.36
N PHE A 97 4.43 8.56 -2.48
CA PHE A 97 3.67 9.19 -3.58
C PHE A 97 3.80 10.71 -3.62
N GLU A 98 3.98 11.39 -2.50
CA GLU A 98 4.25 12.84 -2.49
C GLU A 98 5.54 13.18 -3.24
N LYS A 99 6.57 12.31 -3.16
CA LYS A 99 7.80 12.48 -3.94
C LYS A 99 7.58 12.26 -5.44
N GLY A 100 6.76 11.27 -5.81
CA GLY A 100 6.39 11.04 -7.21
C GLY A 100 5.70 12.25 -7.83
N TYR A 101 4.77 12.87 -7.09
CA TYR A 101 4.14 14.13 -7.49
C TYR A 101 5.13 15.29 -7.57
N TYR A 102 6.05 15.40 -6.61
CA TYR A 102 7.09 16.41 -6.66
C TYR A 102 7.96 16.29 -7.92
N ILE A 103 8.36 15.08 -8.33
CA ILE A 103 9.12 14.86 -9.57
C ILE A 103 8.32 15.33 -10.79
N LEU A 104 7.02 15.02 -10.85
CA LEU A 104 6.13 15.45 -11.94
C LEU A 104 6.02 16.98 -12.03
N GLU A 105 5.93 17.66 -10.89
CA GLU A 105 5.63 19.09 -10.78
C GLU A 105 6.86 20.01 -10.83
N LYS A 106 8.08 19.44 -10.85
CA LYS A 106 9.30 20.24 -11.03
C LYS A 106 9.19 21.11 -12.29
N PRO A 107 9.52 22.42 -12.23
CA PRO A 107 9.66 23.23 -13.44
C PRO A 107 10.82 22.69 -14.30
N GLU A 108 10.72 22.88 -15.61
CA GLU A 108 11.82 22.58 -16.55
C GLU A 108 12.97 23.59 -16.44
#